data_AF-A0A075GUI1-F1
#
_entry.id   AF-A0A075GUI1-F1
#
_cell.length_a   1.000
_cell.length_b   1.000
_cell.length_c   1.000
_cell.angle_alpha   90.00
_cell.angle_beta   90.00
_cell.angle_gamma   90.00
#
_symmetry.space_group_name_H-M   'P 1'
#
loop_
_entity.id
_entity.type
_entity.pdbx_description
1 polymer ?
#
loop_
_entity_poly.entity_id
_entity_poly.type
_entity_poly.pdbx_seq_one_letter_code
_entity_poly.pdbx_strand_id
1 'polypeptide(L)' 'LGTTTVYVTHDQIEAMTLADRIAIMDGGELQQHAPPLTAYNEPANDFVKGFLCKHIDEIVETANNIFHQE' A
#
# COMPACT_ATOMS: atom_id res chain seq x y z
N LEU A 1 16.58 1.79 -21.69
CA LEU A 1 15.41 0.92 -21.95
C LEU A 1 14.57 0.87 -20.68
N GLY A 2 13.26 1.05 -20.80
CA GLY A 2 12.30 0.65 -19.76
C GLY A 2 11.75 -0.72 -20.14
N THR A 3 12.02 -1.73 -19.31
CA THR A 3 11.42 -3.06 -19.47
C THR A 3 10.19 -3.12 -18.59
N THR A 4 9.05 -3.51 -19.16
CA THR A 4 7.85 -3.77 -18.38
C THR A 4 8.14 -4.87 -17.36
N THR A 5 8.01 -4.54 -16.09
CA THR A 5 8.31 -5.44 -14.98
C THR A 5 7.03 -5.66 -14.17
N VAL A 6 6.78 -6.91 -13.80
CA VAL A 6 5.75 -7.27 -12.82
C VAL A 6 6.47 -7.83 -11.60
N TYR A 7 6.23 -7.22 -10.45
CA TYR A 7 6.80 -7.62 -9.17
C TYR A 7 5.67 -7.99 -8.21
N VAL A 8 5.79 -9.13 -7.53
CA VAL A 8 4.77 -9.65 -6.61
C VAL A 8 5.39 -9.77 -5.24
N THR A 9 4.75 -9.14 -4.26
CA THR A 9 5.22 -9.12 -2.87
C THR A 9 4.04 -9.18 -1.91
N HIS A 10 4.32 -9.63 -0.69
CA HIS A 10 3.39 -9.55 0.44
C HIS A 10 3.68 -8.31 1.30
N ASP A 11 4.77 -7.58 1.02
CA ASP A 11 5.18 -6.39 1.75
C ASP A 11 4.62 -5.12 1.10
N GLN A 12 3.84 -4.38 1.87
CA GLN A 12 3.23 -3.14 1.41
C GLN A 12 4.27 -2.04 1.18
N ILE A 13 5.36 -1.98 1.95
CA ILE A 13 6.42 -0.98 1.80
C ILE A 13 7.12 -1.18 0.45
N GLU A 14 7.41 -2.42 0.06
CA GLU A 14 7.97 -2.72 -1.26
C GLU A 14 7.03 -2.27 -2.38
N ALA A 15 5.74 -2.59 -2.26
CA ALA A 15 4.74 -2.17 -3.25
C ALA A 15 4.61 -0.64 -3.34
N MET A 16 4.70 0.07 -2.21
CA MET A 16 4.55 1.52 -2.14
C MET A 16 5.78 2.29 -2.63
N THR A 17 6.97 1.70 -2.57
CA THR A 17 8.23 2.37 -2.90
C THR A 17 8.76 2.04 -4.29
N LEU A 18 8.48 0.85 -4.81
CA LEU A 18 9.05 0.37 -6.08
C LEU A 18 8.10 0.47 -7.26
N ALA A 19 6.79 0.41 -7.03
CA ALA A 19 5.82 0.25 -8.11
C ALA A 19 5.33 1.59 -8.66
N ASP A 20 5.29 1.72 -9.99
CA ASP A 20 4.54 2.81 -10.64
C ASP A 20 3.03 2.69 -10.38
N ARG A 21 2.54 1.45 -10.29
CA ARG A 21 1.14 1.08 -10.02
C ARG A 21 1.08 -0.21 -9.22
N ILE A 22 0.12 -0.30 -8.31
CA ILE A 22 -0.12 -1.49 -7.48
C ILE A 22 -1.44 -2.13 -7.93
N ALA A 23 -1.42 -3.46 -8.06
CA ALA A 23 -2.62 -4.27 -8.22
C ALA A 23 -2.84 -5.09 -6.93
N ILE A 24 -3.97 -4.88 -6.27
CA ILE A 24 -4.33 -5.55 -5.02
C ILE A 24 -5.37 -6.62 -5.36
N MET A 25 -5.11 -7.86 -4.95
CA MET A 25 -5.95 -9.01 -5.26
C MET A 25 -6.43 -9.69 -3.97
N ASP A 26 -7.66 -10.20 -3.99
CA ASP A 26 -8.25 -11.01 -2.94
C ASP A 26 -9.10 -12.13 -3.55
N GLY A 27 -8.95 -13.36 -3.08
CA GLY A 27 -9.74 -14.50 -3.58
C GLY A 27 -9.59 -14.79 -5.09
N GLY A 28 -8.53 -14.31 -5.74
CA GLY A 28 -8.35 -14.40 -7.20
C GLY A 28 -8.96 -13.25 -7.99
N GLU A 29 -9.62 -12.30 -7.32
CA GLU A 29 -10.27 -11.13 -7.91
C GLU A 29 -9.43 -9.86 -7.69
N LEU A 30 -9.36 -9.00 -8.71
CA LEU A 30 -8.68 -7.70 -8.62
C LEU A 30 -9.56 -6.71 -7.85
N GLN A 31 -9.07 -6.27 -6.70
CA GLN A 31 -9.78 -5.33 -5.82
C GLN A 31 -9.53 -3.88 -6.22
N GLN A 32 -8.27 -3.53 -6.55
CA GLN A 32 -7.90 -2.18 -6.98
C GLN A 32 -6.62 -2.19 -7.82
N HIS A 33 -6.54 -1.30 -8.80
CA HIS A 33 -5.33 -1.06 -9.59
C HIS A 33 -5.08 0.44 -9.78
N ALA A 34 -4.17 1.01 -8.99
CA ALA A 34 -3.93 2.45 -8.93
C ALA A 34 -2.46 2.76 -8.58
N PRO A 35 -1.99 4.00 -8.78
CA PRO A 35 -0.71 4.45 -8.22
C PRO A 35 -0.68 4.26 -6.69
N PRO A 36 0.50 4.02 -6.08
CA PRO A 36 0.63 3.77 -4.64
C PRO A 36 -0.14 4.74 -3.74
N LEU A 37 0.07 6.05 -3.94
CA LEU A 37 -0.57 7.07 -3.13
C LEU A 37 -2.09 7.13 -3.32
N THR A 38 -2.59 6.82 -4.52
CA THR A 38 -4.04 6.74 -4.76
C THR A 38 -4.63 5.51 -4.07
N ALA A 39 -3.96 4.36 -4.14
CA ALA A 39 -4.42 3.15 -3.44
C ALA A 39 -4.48 3.35 -1.92
N TYR A 40 -3.55 4.11 -1.36
CA TYR A 40 -3.51 4.43 0.08
C TYR A 40 -4.55 5.49 0.49
N ASN A 41 -4.67 6.60 -0.24
CA ASN A 41 -5.58 7.70 0.12
C ASN A 41 -7.04 7.43 -0.25
N GLU A 42 -7.27 6.67 -1.32
CA GLU A 42 -8.59 6.40 -1.90
C GLU A 42 -8.77 4.88 -2.09
N PRO A 43 -8.87 4.11 -0.99
CA PRO A 43 -9.08 2.67 -1.07
C PRO A 43 -10.47 2.36 -1.66
N ALA A 44 -10.52 1.45 -2.62
CA ALA A 44 -11.74 1.12 -3.36
C ALA A 44 -12.75 0.32 -2.52
N ASN A 45 -12.29 -0.38 -1.48
CA ASN A 45 -13.12 -1.14 -0.56
C ASN A 45 -12.43 -1.36 0.80
N ASP A 46 -13.17 -1.90 1.76
CA ASP A 46 -12.69 -2.14 3.13
C ASP A 46 -11.52 -3.14 3.20
N PHE A 47 -11.47 -4.10 2.28
CA PHE A 47 -10.34 -5.02 2.17
C PHE A 47 -9.06 -4.27 1.83
N VAL A 48 -9.08 -3.42 0.79
CA VAL A 48 -7.90 -2.63 0.39
C VAL A 48 -7.47 -1.71 1.52
N LYS A 49 -8.42 -1.04 2.19
CA LYS A 49 -8.13 -0.18 3.35
C LYS A 49 -7.48 -0.98 4.48
N GLY A 50 -8.01 -2.15 4.81
CA GLY A 50 -7.49 -3.00 5.88
C GLY A 50 -6.14 -3.62 5.54
N PHE A 51 -5.93 -3.98 4.28
CA PHE A 51 -4.71 -4.61 3.80
C PHE A 51 -3.56 -3.61 3.64
N LEU A 52 -3.81 -2.45 3.03
CA LEU A 52 -2.77 -1.48 2.69
C LEU A 52 -2.58 -0.40 3.75
N CYS A 53 -3.67 0.20 4.24
CA CYS A 53 -3.59 1.40 5.07
C CYS A 53 -3.29 1.07 6.53
N LYS A 54 -4.01 0.08 7.11
CA LYS A 54 -3.95 -0.20 8.55
C LYS A 54 -2.53 -0.39 9.10
N HIS A 55 -1.70 -1.15 8.39
CA HIS A 55 -0.34 -1.42 8.84
C HIS A 55 0.58 -0.20 8.69
N ILE A 56 0.43 0.56 7.61
CA ILE A 56 1.19 1.79 7.38
C ILE A 56 0.79 2.86 8.42
N ASP A 57 -0.50 2.98 8.71
CA ASP A 57 -1.03 3.91 9.70
C ASP A 57 -0.51 3.60 11.11
N GLU A 58 -0.46 2.33 11.50
CA GLU A 58 0.12 1.88 12.77
C GLU A 58 1.60 2.28 12.90
N ILE A 59 2.38 2.17 11.81
CA ILE A 59 3.79 2.60 11.78
C ILE A 59 3.91 4.12 11.94
N VAL A 60 3.09 4.89 11.21
CA VAL A 60 3.10 6.36 11.26
C VAL A 60 2.67 6.85 12.65
N GLU A 61 1.62 6.27 13.22
CA GLU A 61 1.13 6.60 14.56
C GLU A 61 2.19 6.29 15.63
N THR A 62 2.84 5.13 15.55
CA THR A 62 3.91 4.74 16.47
C THR A 62 5.08 5.73 16.38
N ALA A 63 5.50 6.11 15.17
CA ALA A 63 6.56 7.09 14.97
C ALA A 63 6.19 8.46 15.57
N ASN A 64 4.99 8.96 15.29
CA ASN A 64 4.52 10.23 15.85
C ASN A 64 4.49 10.21 17.37
N ASN A 65 4.05 9.11 18.00
CA ASN A 65 4.02 8.97 19.45
C ASN A 65 5.42 8.95 20.09
N ILE A 66 6.42 8.39 19.40
CA ILE A 66 7.81 8.36 19.88
C ILE A 66 8.48 9.73 19.73
N PHE A 67 8.26 10.42 18.61
CA PHE A 67 8.96 11.67 18.28
C PHE A 67 8.21 12.95 18.68
N HIS A 68 6.98 12.86 19.20
CA HIS A 68 6.22 13.99 19.74
C HIS A 68 6.18 14.06 21.27
N GLN A 69 7.04 13.33 21.98
CA GLN A 69 7.30 13.59 23.41
C GLN A 69 8.24 14.79 23.58
N GLU A 70 7.72 16.00 23.38
CA GLU A 70 8.18 17.24 24.03
C GLU A 70 6.97 18.07 24.48
#